data_AF-A0A1W2FV76-F1
#
_entry.id   AF-A0A1W2FV76-F1
#
_cell.length_a   1.000
_cell.length_b   1.000
_cell.length_c   1.000
_cell.angle_alpha   90.00
_cell.angle_beta   90.00
_cell.angle_gamma   90.00
#
_symmetry.space_group_name_H-M   'P 1'
#
loop_
_entity.id
_entity.type
_entity.pdbx_description
1 polymer ?
#
loop_
_entity_poly.entity_id
_entity_poly.type
_entity_poly.pdbx_seq_one_letter_code
_entity_poly.pdbx_strand_id
1 'polypeptide(L)' 'MTGPDEEPHVDDFEDPEEFAEAVGVDPTAEQIDEYLAETEKNRGDDS' A
#
# COMPACT_ATOMS: atom_id res chain seq x y z
N MET A 1 3.12 -22.13 -11.50
CA MET A 1 3.71 -22.17 -10.14
C MET A 1 4.35 -20.82 -9.93
N THR A 2 3.60 -19.84 -9.45
CA THR A 2 4.17 -18.67 -8.78
C THR A 2 4.69 -19.15 -7.42
N GLY A 3 5.96 -18.89 -7.13
CA GLY A 3 6.66 -19.46 -5.97
C GLY A 3 6.18 -18.83 -4.65
N PRO A 4 6.32 -19.54 -3.52
CA PRO A 4 5.86 -19.08 -2.20
C PRO A 4 6.74 -17.98 -1.56
N ASP A 5 7.48 -17.20 -2.36
CA ASP A 5 8.53 -16.27 -1.91
C ASP A 5 8.37 -14.87 -2.54
N GLU A 6 7.20 -14.57 -3.12
CA GLU A 6 6.90 -13.21 -3.57
C GLU A 6 6.50 -12.41 -2.32
N GLU A 7 7.42 -11.56 -1.84
CA GLU A 7 7.10 -10.60 -0.78
C GLU A 7 5.90 -9.77 -1.25
N PRO A 8 4.86 -9.59 -0.42
CA PRO A 8 3.71 -8.77 -0.79
C PRO A 8 4.21 -7.37 -1.17
N HIS A 9 3.79 -6.87 -2.33
CA HIS A 9 4.07 -5.51 -2.76
C HIS A 9 2.84 -4.63 -2.55
N VAL A 10 3.06 -3.34 -2.33
CA VAL A 10 1.96 -2.38 -2.12
C VAL A 10 1.02 -2.28 -3.33
N ASP A 11 1.52 -2.54 -4.54
CA ASP A 11 0.72 -2.56 -5.77
C ASP A 11 -0.19 -3.79 -5.89
N ASP A 12 -0.01 -4.82 -5.05
CA ASP A 12 -0.87 -6.01 -5.01
C ASP A 12 -2.18 -5.76 -4.23
N PHE A 13 -2.27 -4.65 -3.50
CA PHE A 13 -3.39 -4.32 -2.63
C PHE A 13 -4.03 -2.99 -3.04
N GLU A 14 -5.36 -2.92 -3.00
CA GLU A 14 -6.09 -1.69 -3.30
C GLU A 14 -6.02 -0.68 -2.14
N ASP A 15 -5.82 -1.18 -0.92
CA ASP A 15 -5.78 -0.39 0.31
C ASP A 15 -4.48 -0.65 1.12
N PRO A 16 -3.86 0.40 1.68
CA PRO A 16 -2.63 0.28 2.47
C PRO A 16 -2.86 -0.47 3.79
N GLU A 17 -4.08 -0.43 4.34
CA GLU A 17 -4.47 -1.18 5.54
C GLU A 17 -4.44 -2.70 5.29
N GLU A 18 -4.82 -3.13 4.09
CA GLU A 18 -4.85 -4.55 3.72
C GLU A 18 -3.42 -5.10 3.50
N PHE A 19 -2.56 -4.28 2.88
CA PHE A 19 -1.13 -4.58 2.80
C PHE A 19 -0.49 -4.71 4.18
N ALA A 20 -0.77 -3.75 5.08
CA ALA A 20 -0.28 -3.75 6.45
C ALA A 20 -0.68 -5.01 7.23
N GLU A 21 -1.94 -5.44 7.11
CA GLU A 21 -2.40 -6.71 7.69
C GLU A 21 -1.64 -7.91 7.11
N ALA A 22 -1.39 -7.92 5.79
CA ALA A 22 -0.67 -9.00 5.11
C ALA A 22 0.80 -9.10 5.53
N VAL A 23 1.49 -7.98 5.76
CA VAL A 23 2.87 -7.95 6.28
C VAL A 23 2.95 -8.03 7.82
N GLY A 24 1.81 -8.02 8.50
CA GLY A 24 1.73 -8.05 9.96
C GLY A 24 2.27 -6.77 10.63
N VAL A 25 2.15 -5.63 9.96
CA VAL A 25 2.52 -4.30 10.47
C VAL A 25 1.24 -3.57 10.88
N ASP A 26 1.26 -2.88 12.02
CA ASP A 26 0.18 -1.98 12.45
C ASP A 26 0.59 -0.53 12.12
N PRO A 27 0.20 0.01 10.95
CA PRO A 27 0.53 1.36 10.57
C PRO A 27 -0.28 2.33 11.43
N THR A 28 0.36 3.42 11.82
CA THR A 28 -0.35 4.51 12.49
C THR A 28 -1.24 5.26 11.50
N ALA A 29 -2.30 5.90 12.00
CA ALA A 29 -3.19 6.72 11.17
C ALA A 29 -2.44 7.78 10.34
N GLU A 30 -1.38 8.38 10.90
CA GLU A 30 -0.55 9.38 10.21
C GLU A 30 0.17 8.78 8.98
N GLN A 31 0.62 7.53 9.07
CA GLN A 31 1.28 6.84 7.95
C GLN A 31 0.29 6.48 6.83
N ILE A 32 -0.95 6.15 7.19
CA ILE A 32 -2.02 5.89 6.22
C ILE A 32 -2.40 7.20 5.51
N ASP A 33 -2.59 8.28 6.26
CA ASP A 33 -2.90 9.61 5.70
C ASP A 33 -1.81 10.10 4.75
N GLU A 34 -0.53 9.90 5.09
CA GLU A 34 0.61 10.24 4.22
C GLU A 34 0.61 9.43 2.92
N TYR A 35 0.36 8.12 2.99
CA TYR A 35 0.26 7.25 1.81
C TYR A 35 -0.91 7.66 0.90
N LEU A 36 -2.08 7.94 1.47
CA LEU A 36 -3.25 8.39 0.71
C LEU A 36 -3.01 9.76 0.05
N ALA A 37 -2.36 10.69 0.74
CA ALA A 37 -2.00 11.99 0.20
C ALA A 37 -0.99 11.87 -0.96
N GLU A 38 0.00 10.98 -0.83
CA GLU A 38 1.01 10.76 -1.87
C GLU A 38 0.42 10.04 -3.09
N THR A 39 -0.44 9.03 -2.89
CA THR A 39 -1.13 8.33 -3.98
C THR A 39 -2.12 9.23 -4.72
N GLU A 40 -2.87 10.09 -4.01
CA GLU A 40 -3.76 11.08 -4.63
C GLU A 40 -2.97 12.10 -5.47
N LYS A 41 -1.84 12.58 -4.94
CA LYS A 41 -0.95 13.50 -5.64
C LYS A 41 -0.35 12.88 -6.90
N ASN A 42 0.04 11.61 -6.86
CA ASN A 42 0.62 10.90 -8.00
C ASN A 42 -0.44 10.52 -9.06
N ARG A 43 -1.70 10.29 -8.64
CA ARG A 43 -2.83 10.03 -9.54
C ARG A 43 -3.33 11.31 -10.23
N GLY A 44 -3.11 12.48 -9.64
CA GLY A 44 -3.57 13.77 -10.15
C GLY A 44 -2.68 14.43 -11.20
N ASP A 45 -1.47 13.92 -11.48
CA ASP A 45 -0.48 14.56 -12.37
C ASP A 45 -0.46 13.98 -13.81
N ASP A 46 -1.39 13.08 -14.17
CA ASP A 46 -1.53 12.49 -15.53
C ASP A 46 -2.68 13.15 -16.35
N SER A 47 -2.86 14.48 -16.27
CA SER A 47 -3.88 15.21 -17.05
C SER A 47 -3.34 16.42 -17.80
#